data_AF-A0A1G1PG99-F1
#
_entry.id   AF-A0A1G1PG99-F1
#
_cell.length_a   1.000
_cell.length_b   1.000
_cell.length_c   1.000
_cell.angle_alpha   90.00
_cell.angle_beta   90.00
_cell.angle_gamma   90.00
#
_symmetry.space_group_name_H-M   'P 1'
#
loop_
_entity.id
_entity.type
_entity.pdbx_description
1 polymer ?
#
loop_
_entity_poly.entity_id
_entity_poly.type
_entity_poly.pdbx_seq_one_letter_code
_entity_poly.pdbx_strand_id
1 'polypeptide(L)'
;MVILGLNTYHAEASAALLVDGRLVAAAEEERFARVKHVAGFPTQAARWCLAAAGVRPEDLDVIAVAGDPWAHWGPRLAAALRLGVGQAGFRDRLAQRFHRTSIRQQVAAALGVDPRRLRAVERRVEHHRAHLASSFYVSGFEQAALLSLDGLGDFVSAMWGVGRDRRLAIAGTVQFPHSLGFLYTAVTQYLGFLQWGDEYQVMGLAAHGQPAHLPLFRRLAWREEGLRYRLRPDAFTPFHAWVPMTWAGGAPTLGLLFTDALERALGPRRRPEEPITSRHADIACSLQAVLEELVLEMLRHLAAQTGQTTLCLAGGVALNCVLNGKIPRQTPFARLYIQPAAHDAGLSVGAACYAAHQLAGQPRGFTMDHAYWGPSYGDAACAAALGARSPTTQRLEPAALIEATADRLAAGRLVGWFQGAMEFGPRALGHRSLLADPRDPAMKARINTRVKRRETFRPFAPSLPHEAFRDYFGDAAPDPFMITAVPVVPAQRGQIPAVVHVDGTGRP
;
A
#
# COMPACT_ATOMS: atom_id res chain seq x y z
N MET A 1 8.08 14.30 22.98
CA MET A 1 8.72 13.07 22.49
C MET A 1 8.79 13.08 20.98
N VAL A 2 9.99 12.87 20.45
CA VAL A 2 10.29 12.85 19.02
C VAL A 2 10.66 11.43 18.61
N ILE A 3 9.90 10.86 17.67
CA ILE A 3 10.05 9.47 17.23
C ILE A 3 10.28 9.41 15.72
N LEU A 4 11.39 8.82 15.32
CA LEU A 4 11.66 8.47 13.93
C LEU A 4 11.20 7.02 13.67
N GLY A 5 10.15 6.86 12.89
CA GLY A 5 9.67 5.58 12.38
C GLY A 5 10.32 5.21 11.04
N LEU A 6 10.71 3.95 10.87
CA LEU A 6 11.43 3.48 9.69
C LEU A 6 10.87 2.14 9.20
N ASN A 7 10.64 2.05 7.89
CA ASN A 7 10.55 0.79 7.15
C ASN A 7 11.90 0.56 6.44
N THR A 8 12.60 -0.53 6.79
CA THR A 8 13.97 -0.78 6.30
C THR A 8 14.13 -2.19 5.75
N TYR A 9 14.90 -2.35 4.67
CA TYR A 9 15.23 -3.64 4.06
C TYR A 9 13.99 -4.50 3.74
N HIS A 10 12.94 -3.80 3.31
CA HIS A 10 11.73 -4.34 2.70
C HIS A 10 11.44 -3.48 1.46
N ALA A 11 10.50 -3.89 0.62
CA ALA A 11 9.98 -2.99 -0.41
C ALA A 11 9.49 -1.70 0.23
N GLU A 12 9.52 -0.61 -0.54
CA GLU A 12 8.89 0.66 -0.16
C GLU A 12 9.52 1.24 1.12
N ALA A 13 10.86 1.27 1.13
CA ALA A 13 11.62 1.89 2.21
C ALA A 13 11.11 3.32 2.45
N SER A 14 10.83 3.65 3.70
CA SER A 14 10.17 4.91 4.06
C SER A 14 10.53 5.35 5.48
N ALA A 15 10.36 6.64 5.73
CA ALA A 15 10.54 7.24 7.04
C ALA A 15 9.33 8.11 7.40
N ALA A 16 9.00 8.15 8.69
CA ALA A 16 7.98 9.02 9.26
C ALA A 16 8.50 9.61 10.56
N LEU A 17 8.16 10.88 10.83
CA LEU A 17 8.53 11.56 12.06
C LEU A 17 7.26 11.92 12.83
N LEU A 18 7.21 11.51 14.10
CA LEU A 18 6.20 11.91 15.05
C LEU A 18 6.80 12.85 16.09
N VAL A 19 6.08 13.92 16.40
CA VAL A 19 6.39 14.85 17.48
C VAL A 19 5.16 14.96 18.37
N ASP A 20 5.31 14.59 19.65
CA ASP A 20 4.25 14.65 20.66
C ASP A 20 2.94 13.96 20.23
N GLY A 21 3.08 12.76 19.67
CA GLY A 21 1.94 11.94 19.23
C GLY A 21 1.30 12.41 17.92
N ARG A 22 1.88 13.39 17.21
CA ARG A 22 1.38 13.91 15.93
C ARG A 22 2.35 13.59 14.81
N LEU A 23 1.85 13.12 13.67
CA LEU A 23 2.67 12.96 12.47
C LEU A 23 3.03 14.35 11.92
N VAL A 24 4.32 14.60 11.70
CA VAL A 24 4.81 15.89 11.16
C VAL A 24 5.39 15.76 9.76
N ALA A 25 5.90 14.59 9.40
CA ALA A 25 6.49 14.32 8.09
C ALA A 25 6.46 12.81 7.79
N ALA A 26 6.22 12.43 6.54
CA ALA A 26 6.38 11.05 6.07
C ALA A 26 6.72 11.03 4.58
N ALA A 27 7.72 10.22 4.20
CA ALA A 27 8.12 10.12 2.81
C ALA A 27 8.65 8.72 2.46
N GLU A 28 8.42 8.32 1.22
CA GLU A 28 8.97 7.10 0.63
C GLU A 28 10.32 7.41 -0.04
N GLU A 29 11.30 6.54 0.16
CA GLU A 29 12.66 6.70 -0.38
C GLU A 29 12.65 6.72 -1.91
N GLU A 30 11.72 6.01 -2.56
CA GLU A 30 11.59 5.97 -4.02
C GLU A 30 11.36 7.36 -4.64
N ARG A 31 10.75 8.29 -3.89
CA ARG A 31 10.48 9.65 -4.36
C ARG A 31 11.78 10.44 -4.53
N PHE A 32 12.81 10.12 -3.75
CA PHE A 32 14.13 10.73 -3.80
C PHE A 32 15.08 9.92 -4.69
N ALA A 33 15.18 8.60 -4.47
CA ALA A 33 16.07 7.71 -5.20
C ALA A 33 15.67 7.51 -6.67
N ARG A 34 14.40 7.80 -7.01
CA ARG A 34 13.82 7.60 -8.35
C ARG A 34 13.83 6.14 -8.82
N VAL A 35 13.94 5.21 -7.87
CA VAL A 35 13.84 3.77 -8.07
C VAL A 35 12.54 3.29 -7.46
N LYS A 36 11.64 2.77 -8.30
CA LYS A 36 10.29 2.33 -7.87
C LYS A 36 10.40 1.19 -6.86
N HIS A 37 9.60 1.27 -5.78
CA HIS A 37 9.56 0.32 -4.67
C HIS A 37 10.91 0.10 -3.97
N VAL A 38 11.86 1.05 -4.07
CA VAL A 38 13.23 0.86 -3.60
C VAL A 38 13.29 0.21 -2.23
N ALA A 39 14.05 -0.87 -2.15
CA ALA A 39 14.33 -1.58 -0.92
C ALA A 39 15.69 -1.17 -0.36
N GLY A 40 15.79 -1.13 0.97
CA GLY A 40 17.03 -0.77 1.66
C GLY A 40 16.77 0.17 2.83
N PHE A 41 17.77 1.01 3.14
CA PHE A 41 17.66 1.98 4.23
C PHE A 41 17.13 3.32 3.69
N PRO A 42 16.06 3.91 4.28
CA PRO A 42 15.41 5.13 3.81
C PRO A 42 16.20 6.39 4.19
N THR A 43 17.40 6.53 3.62
CA THR A 43 18.37 7.56 3.99
C THR A 43 17.88 8.96 3.68
N GLN A 44 17.39 9.20 2.46
CA GLN A 44 16.94 10.53 2.04
C GLN A 44 15.61 10.89 2.68
N ALA A 45 14.69 9.93 2.80
CA ALA A 45 13.42 10.14 3.48
C ALA A 45 13.63 10.48 4.96
N ALA A 46 14.51 9.77 5.67
CA ALA A 46 14.80 10.06 7.09
C ALA A 46 15.45 11.44 7.28
N ARG A 47 16.46 11.78 6.46
CA ARG A 47 17.08 13.12 6.46
C ARG A 47 16.04 14.22 6.24
N TRP A 48 15.19 14.02 5.22
CA TRP A 48 14.18 14.99 4.87
C TRP A 48 13.15 15.16 5.98
N CYS A 49 12.68 14.08 6.61
CA CYS A 49 11.70 14.16 7.71
C CYS A 49 12.22 15.00 8.89
N LEU A 50 13.47 14.81 9.30
CA LEU A 50 14.08 15.60 10.36
C LEU A 50 14.26 17.07 9.96
N ALA A 51 14.78 17.31 8.75
CA ALA A 51 14.99 18.66 8.25
C ALA A 51 13.67 19.44 8.12
N ALA A 52 12.60 18.80 7.61
CA ALA A 52 11.28 19.40 7.46
C ALA A 52 10.65 19.83 8.80
N ALA A 53 10.97 19.13 9.89
CA ALA A 53 10.49 19.45 11.24
C ALA A 53 11.46 20.33 12.05
N GLY A 54 12.62 20.70 11.50
CA GLY A 54 13.67 21.42 12.23
C GLY A 54 14.25 20.63 13.42
N VAL A 55 14.14 19.30 13.40
CA VAL A 55 14.58 18.41 14.48
C VAL A 55 16.02 17.99 14.23
N ARG A 56 16.88 18.12 15.25
CA ARG A 56 18.24 17.58 15.16
C ARG A 56 18.25 16.08 15.46
N PRO A 57 19.16 15.30 14.86
CA PRO A 57 19.27 13.86 15.14
C PRO A 57 19.45 13.53 16.62
N GLU A 58 20.14 14.39 17.38
CA GLU A 58 20.37 14.17 18.81
C GLU A 58 19.13 14.40 19.69
N ASP A 59 18.10 15.06 19.15
CA ASP A 59 16.83 15.33 19.83
C ASP A 59 15.82 14.18 19.63
N LEU A 60 16.18 13.13 18.90
CA LEU A 60 15.37 11.93 18.77
C LEU A 60 15.33 11.17 20.11
N ASP A 61 14.12 10.91 20.60
CA ASP A 61 13.89 10.09 21.79
C ASP A 61 13.81 8.59 21.44
N VAL A 62 13.21 8.26 20.29
CA VAL A 62 12.98 6.88 19.85
C VAL A 62 13.26 6.72 18.36
N ILE A 63 13.93 5.62 18.01
CA ILE A 63 14.00 5.11 16.64
C ILE A 63 13.16 3.83 16.60
N ALA A 64 11.99 3.90 15.95
CA ALA A 64 11.08 2.78 15.81
C ALA A 64 11.24 2.13 14.43
N VAL A 65 11.60 0.85 14.39
CA VAL A 65 11.83 0.11 13.14
C VAL A 65 10.78 -0.98 12.99
N ALA A 66 10.09 -1.00 11.85
CA ALA A 66 9.20 -2.09 11.48
C ALA A 66 10.00 -3.36 11.17
N GLY A 67 9.53 -4.50 11.71
CA GLY A 67 10.18 -5.79 11.63
C GLY A 67 10.86 -6.19 12.94
N ASP A 68 10.39 -7.29 13.52
CA ASP A 68 10.99 -7.92 14.68
C ASP A 68 11.58 -9.31 14.31
N PRO A 69 12.92 -9.45 14.26
CA PRO A 69 13.56 -10.72 13.93
C PRO A 69 13.30 -11.82 14.96
N TRP A 70 12.80 -11.48 16.16
CA TRP A 70 12.47 -12.43 17.23
C TRP A 70 10.98 -12.80 17.27
N ALA A 71 10.13 -12.08 16.54
CA ALA A 71 8.73 -12.45 16.40
C ALA A 71 8.61 -13.80 15.67
N HIS A 72 7.67 -14.62 16.17
CA HIS A 72 7.34 -15.95 15.64
C HIS A 72 8.55 -16.87 15.42
N TRP A 73 9.58 -16.77 16.28
CA TRP A 73 10.84 -17.50 16.11
C TRP A 73 10.66 -19.03 16.05
N GLY A 74 9.77 -19.59 16.87
CA GLY A 74 9.50 -21.04 16.92
C GLY A 74 8.96 -21.58 15.58
N PRO A 75 7.82 -21.06 15.08
CA PRO A 75 7.30 -21.39 13.75
C PRO A 75 8.32 -21.19 12.62
N ARG A 76 9.10 -20.10 12.66
CA ARG A 76 10.16 -19.83 11.69
C ARG A 76 11.24 -20.91 11.69
N LEU A 77 11.69 -21.34 12.87
CA LEU A 77 12.68 -22.39 13.02
C LEU A 77 12.15 -23.72 12.50
N ALA A 78 10.91 -24.09 12.87
CA ALA A 78 10.26 -25.31 12.38
C ALA A 78 10.17 -25.33 10.85
N ALA A 79 9.78 -24.21 10.23
CA ALA A 79 9.74 -24.09 8.77
C ALA A 79 11.12 -24.16 8.13
N ALA A 80 12.15 -23.56 8.74
CA ALA A 80 13.53 -23.65 8.24
C ALA A 80 14.05 -25.10 8.26
N LEU A 81 13.73 -25.87 9.30
CA LEU A 81 14.08 -27.29 9.39
C LEU A 81 13.32 -28.11 8.34
N ARG A 82 12.01 -27.89 8.20
CA ARG A 82 11.15 -28.60 7.23
C ARG A 82 11.59 -28.34 5.78
N LEU A 83 11.90 -27.10 5.44
CA LEU A 83 12.28 -26.70 4.07
C LEU A 83 13.74 -27.04 3.74
N GLY A 84 14.44 -27.77 4.63
CA GLY A 84 15.76 -28.31 4.35
C GLY A 84 16.76 -27.23 3.94
N VAL A 85 16.73 -26.05 4.57
CA VAL A 85 17.69 -25.00 4.21
C VAL A 85 19.07 -25.45 4.67
N GLY A 86 19.80 -26.08 3.76
CA GLY A 86 21.14 -26.57 3.99
C GLY A 86 22.08 -25.45 4.44
N GLN A 87 23.26 -25.86 4.92
CA GLN A 87 24.28 -24.99 5.53
C GLN A 87 24.64 -23.74 4.70
N ALA A 88 24.45 -23.75 3.38
CA ALA A 88 24.65 -22.60 2.49
C ALA A 88 23.67 -21.44 2.75
N GLY A 89 22.37 -21.71 2.90
CA GLY A 89 21.36 -20.67 3.20
C GLY A 89 21.38 -20.21 4.67
N PHE A 90 22.05 -20.96 5.56
CA PHE A 90 22.33 -20.53 6.92
C PHE A 90 23.52 -19.56 6.98
N ARG A 91 24.56 -19.78 6.16
CA ARG A 91 25.73 -18.89 6.01
C ARG A 91 25.37 -17.54 5.42
N ASP A 92 24.58 -17.48 4.35
CA ASP A 92 24.11 -16.20 3.80
C ASP A 92 23.23 -15.42 4.78
N ARG A 93 22.41 -16.14 5.57
CA ARG A 93 21.57 -15.52 6.60
C ARG A 93 22.34 -15.08 7.83
N LEU A 94 23.39 -15.79 8.24
CA LEU A 94 24.32 -15.30 9.26
C LEU A 94 25.09 -14.09 8.74
N ALA A 95 25.65 -14.14 7.53
CA ALA A 95 26.38 -13.03 6.92
C ALA A 95 25.49 -11.78 6.79
N GLN A 96 24.21 -11.91 6.38
CA GLN A 96 23.25 -10.81 6.37
C GLN A 96 22.84 -10.34 7.79
N ARG A 97 22.86 -11.22 8.79
CA ARG A 97 22.58 -10.89 10.21
C ARG A 97 23.76 -10.18 10.87
N PHE A 98 24.99 -10.43 10.41
CA PHE A 98 26.24 -9.81 10.88
C PHE A 98 26.63 -8.54 10.07
N HIS A 99 26.17 -8.39 8.82
CA HIS A 99 26.35 -7.17 8.03
C HIS A 99 25.30 -6.08 8.27
N ARG A 100 24.28 -6.36 9.08
CA ARG A 100 23.45 -5.30 9.66
C ARG A 100 24.23 -4.66 10.82
N THR A 101 25.00 -3.63 10.48
CA THR A 101 25.39 -2.58 11.43
C THR A 101 24.20 -2.25 12.33
N SER A 102 24.46 -1.96 13.62
CA SER A 102 23.40 -1.58 14.57
C SER A 102 22.48 -0.53 13.93
N ILE A 103 21.16 -0.61 14.13
CA ILE A 103 20.21 0.35 13.55
C ILE A 103 20.66 1.78 13.88
N ARG A 104 21.13 2.03 15.11
CA ARG A 104 21.76 3.29 15.51
C ARG A 104 22.93 3.69 14.62
N GLN A 105 23.82 2.77 14.23
CA GLN A 105 24.91 3.07 13.31
C GLN A 105 24.40 3.46 11.92
N GLN A 106 23.39 2.76 11.41
CA GLN A 106 22.78 3.08 10.12
C GLN A 106 22.06 4.41 10.13
N VAL A 107 21.28 4.69 11.19
CA VAL A 107 20.63 5.98 11.41
C VAL A 107 21.67 7.08 11.57
N ALA A 108 22.75 6.84 12.32
CA ALA A 108 23.83 7.81 12.49
C ALA A 108 24.52 8.16 11.16
N ALA A 109 24.87 7.13 10.37
CA ALA A 109 25.43 7.31 9.04
C ALA A 109 24.46 8.02 8.09
N ALA A 110 23.18 7.62 8.12
CA ALA A 110 22.13 8.26 7.33
C ALA A 110 21.95 9.72 7.75
N LEU A 111 22.01 10.07 9.03
CA LEU A 111 21.80 11.44 9.50
C LEU A 111 23.09 12.28 9.56
N GLY A 112 24.26 11.69 9.25
CA GLY A 112 25.54 12.38 9.25
C GLY A 112 26.02 12.78 10.66
N VAL A 113 25.69 11.98 11.68
CA VAL A 113 26.05 12.23 13.08
C VAL A 113 26.87 11.10 13.68
N ASP A 114 27.63 11.38 14.73
CA ASP A 114 28.31 10.33 15.50
C ASP A 114 27.25 9.45 16.20
N PRO A 115 27.28 8.11 16.03
CA PRO A 115 26.34 7.21 16.70
C PRO A 115 26.34 7.32 18.23
N ARG A 116 27.43 7.80 18.86
CA ARG A 116 27.50 8.06 20.31
C ARG A 116 26.66 9.26 20.74
N ARG A 117 26.36 10.18 19.82
CA ARG A 117 25.54 11.37 20.06
C ARG A 117 24.04 11.09 19.90
N LEU A 118 23.66 9.97 19.27
CA LEU A 118 22.27 9.53 19.21
C LEU A 118 21.84 8.92 20.55
N ARG A 119 20.99 9.65 21.27
CA ARG A 119 20.42 9.23 22.55
C ARG A 119 19.16 8.38 22.41
N ALA A 120 18.58 8.36 21.21
CA ALA A 120 17.34 7.64 20.91
C ALA A 120 17.40 6.15 21.32
N VAL A 121 16.31 5.69 21.92
CA VAL A 121 16.09 4.28 22.23
C VAL A 121 15.58 3.57 20.98
N GLU A 122 16.21 2.46 20.63
CA GLU A 122 15.73 1.61 19.53
C GLU A 122 14.51 0.78 19.98
N ARG A 123 13.46 0.77 19.16
CA ARG A 123 12.28 -0.07 19.33
C ARG A 123 11.99 -0.82 18.04
N ARG A 124 11.90 -2.15 18.12
CA ARG A 124 11.43 -2.98 17.02
C ARG A 124 9.94 -3.24 17.19
N VAL A 125 9.20 -3.10 16.10
CA VAL A 125 7.75 -3.32 16.08
C VAL A 125 7.47 -4.40 15.04
N GLU A 126 6.82 -5.48 15.48
CA GLU A 126 6.38 -6.56 14.59
C GLU A 126 5.61 -5.97 13.38
N HIS A 127 5.93 -6.44 12.18
CA HIS A 127 5.45 -5.92 10.89
C HIS A 127 3.94 -5.71 10.85
N HIS A 128 3.16 -6.75 11.15
CA HIS A 128 1.71 -6.64 11.13
C HIS A 128 1.16 -5.76 12.26
N ARG A 129 1.85 -5.65 13.42
CA ARG A 129 1.46 -4.68 14.45
C ARG A 129 1.68 -3.24 13.97
N ALA A 130 2.75 -3.00 13.22
CA ALA A 130 2.98 -1.72 12.57
C ALA A 130 1.88 -1.43 11.53
N HIS A 131 1.46 -2.40 10.72
CA HIS A 131 0.28 -2.24 9.83
C HIS A 131 -1.01 -1.88 10.58
N LEU A 132 -1.35 -2.61 11.65
CA LEU A 132 -2.53 -2.29 12.45
C LEU A 132 -2.41 -0.90 13.10
N ALA A 133 -1.21 -0.53 13.55
CA ALA A 133 -0.93 0.77 14.15
C ALA A 133 -1.02 1.92 13.12
N SER A 134 -0.59 1.71 11.87
CA SER A 134 -0.56 2.73 10.82
C SER A 134 -1.95 3.14 10.35
N SER A 135 -2.95 2.28 10.58
CA SER A 135 -4.36 2.57 10.33
C SER A 135 -5.07 3.05 11.60
N PHE A 136 -5.04 2.28 12.69
CA PHE A 136 -5.83 2.60 13.88
C PHE A 136 -5.47 3.94 14.53
N TYR A 137 -4.18 4.19 14.77
CA TYR A 137 -3.79 5.34 15.59
C TYR A 137 -4.05 6.68 14.91
N VAL A 138 -4.08 6.70 13.57
CA VAL A 138 -4.32 7.89 12.74
C VAL A 138 -5.76 7.97 12.21
N SER A 139 -6.63 7.01 12.53
CA SER A 139 -8.01 6.96 12.03
C SER A 139 -8.98 7.96 12.64
N GLY A 140 -8.64 8.52 13.81
CA GLY A 140 -9.58 9.28 14.64
C GLY A 140 -10.63 8.43 15.39
N PHE A 141 -10.64 7.10 15.22
CA PHE A 141 -11.58 6.23 15.93
C PHE A 141 -11.09 5.87 17.34
N GLU A 142 -11.93 6.04 18.35
CA GLU A 142 -11.61 5.62 19.73
C GLU A 142 -11.46 4.10 19.83
N GLN A 143 -12.33 3.36 19.15
CA GLN A 143 -12.31 1.90 19.09
C GLN A 143 -12.66 1.40 17.68
N ALA A 144 -11.97 0.35 17.23
CA ALA A 144 -12.24 -0.29 15.95
C ALA A 144 -11.82 -1.76 15.96
N ALA A 145 -12.49 -2.58 15.14
CA ALA A 145 -11.93 -3.84 14.70
C ALA A 145 -10.75 -3.57 13.76
N LEU A 146 -9.72 -4.39 13.84
CA LEU A 146 -8.49 -4.21 13.09
C LEU A 146 -8.22 -5.46 12.26
N LEU A 147 -7.88 -5.27 10.98
CA LEU A 147 -7.40 -6.33 10.11
C LEU A 147 -6.21 -5.83 9.29
N SER A 148 -5.15 -6.62 9.25
CA SER A 148 -4.02 -6.45 8.34
C SER A 148 -3.92 -7.69 7.46
N LEU A 149 -3.82 -7.49 6.14
CA LEU A 149 -3.66 -8.53 5.13
C LEU A 149 -2.52 -8.13 4.19
N ASP A 150 -1.46 -8.94 4.17
CA ASP A 150 -0.24 -8.61 3.46
C ASP A 150 0.41 -9.85 2.83
N GLY A 151 1.48 -9.65 2.04
CA GLY A 151 2.26 -10.74 1.46
C GLY A 151 2.92 -11.58 2.56
N LEU A 152 3.87 -10.99 3.28
CA LEU A 152 4.60 -11.63 4.38
C LEU A 152 5.31 -10.56 5.23
N GLY A 153 5.14 -10.62 6.54
CA GLY A 153 5.91 -9.84 7.50
C GLY A 153 6.11 -10.60 8.79
N ASP A 154 7.36 -10.72 9.26
CA ASP A 154 7.71 -11.45 10.49
C ASP A 154 7.08 -12.87 10.62
N PHE A 155 6.92 -13.57 9.48
CA PHE A 155 6.32 -14.91 9.39
C PHE A 155 4.79 -14.97 9.55
N VAL A 156 4.14 -13.81 9.47
CA VAL A 156 2.69 -13.64 9.44
C VAL A 156 2.28 -13.06 8.09
N SER A 157 1.07 -13.35 7.63
CA SER A 157 0.46 -12.76 6.42
C SER A 157 -0.87 -12.05 6.71
N ALA A 158 -1.49 -12.39 7.84
CA ALA A 158 -2.68 -11.70 8.32
C ALA A 158 -2.64 -11.58 9.84
N MET A 159 -3.12 -10.45 10.36
CA MET A 159 -3.28 -10.21 11.79
C MET A 159 -4.59 -9.47 12.03
N TRP A 160 -5.32 -9.85 13.08
CA TRP A 160 -6.54 -9.16 13.48
C TRP A 160 -6.61 -8.94 14.98
N GLY A 161 -7.43 -7.97 15.37
CA GLY A 161 -7.58 -7.59 16.77
C GLY A 161 -8.58 -6.46 16.96
N VAL A 162 -8.49 -5.82 18.12
CA VAL A 162 -9.29 -4.65 18.48
C VAL A 162 -8.35 -3.55 18.97
N GLY A 163 -8.53 -2.34 18.43
CA GLY A 163 -7.91 -1.13 18.95
C GLY A 163 -8.86 -0.45 19.92
N ARG A 164 -8.39 -0.03 21.09
CA ARG A 164 -9.13 0.79 22.07
C ARG A 164 -8.21 1.83 22.66
N ASP A 165 -8.54 3.11 22.48
CA ASP A 165 -7.70 4.23 22.91
C ASP A 165 -6.23 4.02 22.46
N ARG A 166 -5.31 3.75 23.39
CA ARG A 166 -3.87 3.56 23.16
C ARG A 166 -3.42 2.11 23.03
N ARG A 167 -4.35 1.15 22.99
CA ARG A 167 -4.05 -0.28 23.06
C ARG A 167 -4.53 -1.04 21.83
N LEU A 168 -3.64 -1.86 21.27
CA LEU A 168 -3.96 -2.91 20.30
C LEU A 168 -3.99 -4.26 21.03
N ALA A 169 -5.16 -4.90 21.05
CA ALA A 169 -5.33 -6.26 21.53
C ALA A 169 -5.40 -7.21 20.33
N ILE A 170 -4.34 -8.00 20.13
CA ILE A 170 -4.24 -8.96 19.01
C ILE A 170 -5.02 -10.22 19.36
N ALA A 171 -5.92 -10.63 18.48
CA ALA A 171 -6.78 -11.80 18.68
C ALA A 171 -6.34 -13.01 17.86
N GLY A 172 -5.63 -12.81 16.75
CA GLY A 172 -5.10 -13.92 15.98
C GLY A 172 -4.29 -13.51 14.76
N THR A 173 -3.67 -14.51 14.15
CA THR A 173 -2.83 -14.37 12.97
C THR A 173 -3.02 -15.55 12.02
N VAL A 174 -2.75 -15.33 10.73
CA VAL A 174 -2.44 -16.41 9.77
C VAL A 174 -0.93 -16.43 9.56
N GLN A 175 -0.32 -17.59 9.80
CA GLN A 175 1.12 -17.79 9.62
C GLN A 175 1.46 -18.11 8.17
N PHE A 176 2.65 -17.68 7.74
CA PHE A 176 3.27 -18.14 6.52
C PHE A 176 3.37 -19.68 6.51
N PRO A 177 3.16 -20.37 5.38
CA PRO A 177 3.07 -19.87 3.99
C PRO A 177 1.66 -19.54 3.47
N HIS A 178 0.62 -19.58 4.29
CA HIS A 178 -0.72 -19.18 3.86
C HIS A 178 -0.79 -17.66 3.75
N SER A 179 -0.99 -17.09 2.56
CA SER A 179 -1.06 -15.63 2.36
C SER A 179 -1.95 -15.24 1.18
N LEU A 180 -2.99 -14.45 1.43
CA LEU A 180 -3.84 -13.92 0.35
C LEU A 180 -3.08 -12.92 -0.54
N GLY A 181 -2.11 -12.20 0.03
CA GLY A 181 -1.20 -11.37 -0.76
C GLY A 181 -0.38 -12.21 -1.74
N PHE A 182 0.24 -13.29 -1.27
CA PHE A 182 1.01 -14.19 -2.15
C PHE A 182 0.16 -15.01 -3.12
N LEU A 183 -1.09 -15.35 -2.77
CA LEU A 183 -2.04 -15.89 -3.74
C LEU A 183 -2.20 -14.92 -4.92
N TYR A 184 -2.43 -13.64 -4.62
CA TYR A 184 -2.62 -12.62 -5.64
C TYR A 184 -1.36 -12.38 -6.47
N THR A 185 -0.20 -12.26 -5.81
CA THR A 185 1.10 -12.11 -6.48
C THR A 185 1.46 -13.32 -7.34
N ALA A 186 1.18 -14.56 -6.88
CA ALA A 186 1.44 -15.77 -7.64
C ALA A 186 0.65 -15.80 -8.96
N VAL A 187 -0.62 -15.42 -8.93
CA VAL A 187 -1.45 -15.35 -10.14
C VAL A 187 -1.05 -14.16 -11.01
N THR A 188 -0.60 -13.06 -10.40
CA THR A 188 -0.01 -11.91 -11.11
C THR A 188 1.21 -12.33 -11.93
N GLN A 189 2.12 -13.09 -11.32
CA GLN A 189 3.27 -13.68 -12.03
C GLN A 189 2.84 -14.69 -13.11
N TYR A 190 1.83 -15.52 -12.83
CA TYR A 190 1.27 -16.47 -13.80
C TYR A 190 0.68 -15.77 -15.04
N LEU A 191 0.14 -14.57 -14.86
CA LEU A 191 -0.37 -13.72 -15.94
C LEU A 191 0.73 -12.86 -16.60
N GLY A 192 2.01 -13.16 -16.35
CA GLY A 192 3.14 -12.51 -17.01
C GLY A 192 3.46 -11.11 -16.47
N PHE A 193 2.86 -10.71 -15.34
CA PHE A 193 3.21 -9.47 -14.65
C PHE A 193 4.23 -9.79 -13.55
N LEU A 194 5.50 -9.56 -13.85
CA LEU A 194 6.62 -10.04 -13.03
C LEU A 194 7.25 -8.96 -12.15
N GLN A 195 6.86 -7.68 -12.30
CA GLN A 195 7.43 -6.62 -11.50
C GLN A 195 6.75 -6.53 -10.14
N TRP A 196 7.51 -6.09 -9.13
CA TRP A 196 6.95 -5.81 -7.82
C TRP A 196 5.84 -4.74 -7.90
N GLY A 197 4.72 -5.01 -7.24
CA GLY A 197 3.61 -4.08 -7.19
C GLY A 197 2.76 -4.06 -8.46
N ASP A 198 2.79 -5.09 -9.31
CA ASP A 198 1.94 -5.21 -10.50
C ASP A 198 0.53 -5.76 -10.22
N GLU A 199 0.20 -6.12 -8.99
CA GLU A 199 -1.08 -6.71 -8.59
C GLU A 199 -2.28 -5.82 -8.99
N TYR A 200 -2.14 -4.49 -8.93
CA TYR A 200 -3.21 -3.58 -9.36
C TYR A 200 -3.56 -3.70 -10.86
N GLN A 201 -2.64 -4.22 -11.68
CA GLN A 201 -2.93 -4.51 -13.09
C GLN A 201 -3.93 -5.65 -13.20
N VAL A 202 -3.73 -6.72 -12.43
CA VAL A 202 -4.65 -7.86 -12.37
C VAL A 202 -5.98 -7.45 -11.77
N MET A 203 -5.99 -6.56 -10.75
CA MET A 203 -7.23 -5.97 -10.23
C MET A 203 -7.99 -5.21 -11.31
N GLY A 204 -7.31 -4.42 -12.14
CA GLY A 204 -7.94 -3.71 -13.26
C GLY A 204 -8.42 -4.66 -14.36
N LEU A 205 -7.65 -5.72 -14.65
CA LEU A 205 -7.99 -6.74 -15.64
C LEU A 205 -9.21 -7.56 -15.23
N ALA A 206 -9.40 -7.82 -13.94
CA ALA A 206 -10.53 -8.57 -13.40
C ALA A 206 -11.90 -8.01 -13.80
N ALA A 207 -12.02 -6.69 -13.99
CA ALA A 207 -13.25 -6.03 -14.41
C ALA A 207 -13.66 -6.34 -15.87
N HIS A 208 -12.78 -6.98 -16.64
CA HIS A 208 -13.00 -7.32 -18.06
C HIS A 208 -13.26 -8.81 -18.30
N GLY A 209 -13.29 -9.63 -17.24
CA GLY A 209 -13.48 -11.07 -17.33
C GLY A 209 -14.80 -11.55 -16.74
N GLN A 210 -15.00 -12.86 -16.84
CA GLN A 210 -16.05 -13.61 -16.15
C GLN A 210 -15.42 -14.55 -15.12
N PRO A 211 -16.11 -14.90 -14.01
CA PRO A 211 -15.57 -15.77 -12.97
C PRO A 211 -15.54 -17.27 -13.39
N ALA A 212 -15.10 -17.56 -14.62
CA ALA A 212 -15.14 -18.89 -15.23
C ALA A 212 -14.29 -19.95 -14.50
N HIS A 213 -13.28 -19.51 -13.75
CA HIS A 213 -12.38 -20.37 -12.97
C HIS A 213 -12.67 -20.35 -11.46
N LEU A 214 -13.78 -19.72 -11.02
CA LEU A 214 -14.09 -19.58 -9.60
C LEU A 214 -14.13 -20.92 -8.83
N PRO A 215 -14.72 -22.02 -9.34
CA PRO A 215 -14.67 -23.32 -8.66
C PRO A 215 -13.25 -23.84 -8.46
N LEU A 216 -12.33 -23.56 -9.39
CA LEU A 216 -10.92 -23.91 -9.23
C LEU A 216 -10.25 -23.05 -8.17
N PHE A 217 -10.49 -21.73 -8.19
CA PHE A 217 -9.92 -20.80 -7.21
C PHE A 217 -10.37 -21.10 -5.78
N ARG A 218 -11.62 -21.51 -5.57
CA ARG A 218 -12.11 -22.02 -4.26
C ARG A 218 -11.41 -23.30 -3.79
N ARG A 219 -10.79 -24.06 -4.69
CA ARG A 219 -9.91 -25.21 -4.34
C ARG A 219 -8.45 -24.79 -4.15
N LEU A 220 -8.03 -23.65 -4.69
CA LEU A 220 -6.68 -23.10 -4.50
C LEU A 220 -6.57 -22.34 -3.18
N ALA A 221 -7.65 -21.67 -2.75
CA ALA A 221 -7.73 -20.96 -1.50
C ALA A 221 -9.14 -21.13 -0.89
N TRP A 222 -9.19 -21.49 0.39
CA TRP A 222 -10.46 -21.70 1.09
C TRP A 222 -10.37 -21.22 2.54
N ARG A 223 -11.53 -20.96 3.13
CA ARG A 223 -11.64 -20.56 4.53
C ARG A 223 -11.45 -21.76 5.46
N GLU A 224 -10.85 -21.52 6.62
CA GLU A 224 -10.81 -22.44 7.76
C GLU A 224 -11.72 -21.89 8.91
N GLU A 225 -11.69 -22.49 10.09
CA GLU A 225 -12.43 -22.00 11.24
C GLU A 225 -12.08 -20.53 11.59
N GLY A 226 -13.11 -19.75 11.95
CA GLY A 226 -12.97 -18.34 12.28
C GLY A 226 -12.48 -17.49 11.10
N LEU A 227 -11.43 -16.71 11.34
CA LEU A 227 -10.83 -15.77 10.38
C LEU A 227 -9.64 -16.36 9.61
N ARG A 228 -9.37 -17.67 9.77
CA ARG A 228 -8.25 -18.32 9.10
C ARG A 228 -8.61 -18.72 7.68
N TYR A 229 -7.60 -18.81 6.83
CA TYR A 229 -7.70 -19.31 5.46
C TYR A 229 -6.51 -20.20 5.15
N ARG A 230 -6.68 -21.08 4.18
CA ARG A 230 -5.63 -21.94 3.66
C ARG A 230 -5.47 -21.78 2.16
N LEU A 231 -4.25 -22.07 1.72
CA LEU A 231 -3.87 -22.18 0.33
C LEU A 231 -3.51 -23.64 0.07
N ARG A 232 -3.79 -24.08 -1.16
CA ARG A 232 -3.45 -25.42 -1.66
C ARG A 232 -1.93 -25.58 -1.75
N PRO A 233 -1.29 -26.43 -0.92
CA PRO A 233 0.17 -26.46 -0.81
C PRO A 233 0.90 -26.72 -2.12
N ASP A 234 0.45 -27.70 -2.92
CA ASP A 234 1.12 -28.11 -4.16
C ASP A 234 1.14 -27.04 -5.24
N ALA A 235 0.25 -26.03 -5.19
CA ALA A 235 0.15 -24.97 -6.18
C ALA A 235 1.14 -23.81 -5.94
N PHE A 236 1.75 -23.71 -4.76
CA PHE A 236 2.52 -22.52 -4.36
C PHE A 236 3.93 -22.86 -3.84
N THR A 237 4.93 -22.24 -4.44
CA THR A 237 6.37 -22.43 -4.11
C THR A 237 6.70 -22.25 -2.62
N PRO A 238 6.13 -21.27 -1.90
CA PRO A 238 6.40 -21.07 -0.46
C PRO A 238 6.18 -22.29 0.46
N PHE A 239 5.41 -23.30 0.02
CA PHE A 239 5.22 -24.55 0.79
C PHE A 239 6.36 -25.56 0.63
N HIS A 240 7.18 -25.39 -0.40
CA HIS A 240 8.17 -26.36 -0.86
C HIS A 240 9.60 -25.82 -0.81
N ALA A 241 9.78 -24.51 -0.97
CA ALA A 241 11.08 -23.87 -0.99
C ALA A 241 11.03 -22.44 -0.47
N TRP A 242 12.18 -21.94 -0.02
CA TRP A 242 12.37 -20.51 0.21
C TRP A 242 12.46 -19.79 -1.12
N VAL A 243 11.58 -18.81 -1.31
CA VAL A 243 11.59 -17.97 -2.50
C VAL A 243 12.69 -16.94 -2.35
N PRO A 244 13.62 -16.81 -3.31
CA PRO A 244 14.63 -15.76 -3.27
C PRO A 244 13.97 -14.39 -3.41
N MET A 245 14.42 -13.45 -2.58
CA MET A 245 13.91 -12.06 -2.53
C MET A 245 15.09 -11.11 -2.40
N THR A 246 15.10 -10.03 -3.18
CA THR A 246 16.12 -8.99 -3.07
C THR A 246 15.56 -7.75 -2.38
N TRP A 247 16.22 -7.32 -1.31
CA TRP A 247 15.77 -6.22 -0.45
C TRP A 247 16.82 -5.11 -0.24
N ALA A 248 17.79 -5.02 -1.13
CA ALA A 248 18.93 -4.12 -0.98
C ALA A 248 19.21 -3.33 -2.26
N GLY A 249 19.21 -2.00 -2.14
CA GLY A 249 19.87 -1.07 -3.07
C GLY A 249 19.18 -0.91 -4.42
N GLY A 250 17.93 -1.34 -4.57
CA GLY A 250 17.23 -1.32 -5.86
C GLY A 250 15.76 -1.69 -5.77
N ALA A 251 15.12 -1.82 -6.93
CA ALA A 251 13.78 -2.37 -7.02
C ALA A 251 13.80 -3.85 -6.59
N PRO A 252 12.89 -4.28 -5.71
CA PRO A 252 12.86 -5.64 -5.21
C PRO A 252 12.49 -6.62 -6.33
N THR A 253 13.14 -7.78 -6.31
CA THR A 253 12.79 -8.93 -7.14
C THR A 253 12.28 -10.06 -6.25
N LEU A 254 11.28 -10.78 -6.76
CA LEU A 254 10.65 -11.90 -6.08
C LEU A 254 10.65 -13.10 -7.01
N GLY A 255 11.16 -14.24 -6.53
CA GLY A 255 11.07 -15.51 -7.26
C GLY A 255 9.61 -15.94 -7.51
N LEU A 256 9.41 -16.94 -8.36
CA LEU A 256 8.08 -17.42 -8.70
C LEU A 256 7.39 -18.04 -7.47
N LEU A 257 6.18 -17.57 -7.17
CA LEU A 257 5.36 -18.00 -6.05
C LEU A 257 4.43 -19.17 -6.38
N PHE A 258 4.33 -19.57 -7.64
CA PHE A 258 3.55 -20.72 -8.08
C PHE A 258 4.44 -21.85 -8.60
N THR A 259 3.89 -23.06 -8.57
CA THR A 259 4.52 -24.27 -9.12
C THR A 259 3.86 -24.67 -10.45
N ASP A 260 4.43 -25.67 -11.12
CA ASP A 260 3.84 -26.30 -12.29
C ASP A 260 2.43 -26.88 -12.04
N ALA A 261 2.03 -27.11 -10.78
CA ALA A 261 0.68 -27.56 -10.47
C ALA A 261 -0.37 -26.48 -10.80
N LEU A 262 -0.02 -25.20 -10.64
CA LEU A 262 -0.88 -24.10 -11.05
C LEU A 262 -1.02 -24.06 -12.59
N GLU A 263 0.06 -24.28 -13.32
CA GLU A 263 0.04 -24.38 -14.78
C GLU A 263 -0.77 -25.60 -15.27
N ARG A 264 -0.63 -26.76 -14.61
CA ARG A 264 -1.49 -27.92 -14.91
C ARG A 264 -2.96 -27.63 -14.69
N ALA A 265 -3.30 -26.79 -13.71
CA ALA A 265 -4.69 -26.47 -13.38
C ALA A 265 -5.30 -25.38 -14.27
N LEU A 266 -4.53 -24.37 -14.67
CA LEU A 266 -5.02 -23.21 -15.43
C LEU A 266 -4.64 -23.25 -16.92
N GLY A 267 -3.70 -24.12 -17.31
CA GLY A 267 -3.04 -24.13 -18.62
C GLY A 267 -1.69 -23.40 -18.60
N PRO A 268 -1.06 -23.18 -19.77
CA PRO A 268 0.22 -22.50 -19.83
C PRO A 268 0.11 -21.06 -19.27
N ARG A 269 1.13 -20.65 -18.51
CA ARG A 269 1.28 -19.26 -18.06
C ARG A 269 1.48 -18.34 -19.26
N ARG A 270 1.12 -17.07 -19.05
CA ARG A 270 1.32 -16.01 -20.04
C ARG A 270 2.75 -15.49 -19.96
N ARG A 271 3.40 -15.29 -21.10
CA ARG A 271 4.68 -14.55 -21.18
C ARG A 271 4.42 -13.04 -21.26
N PRO A 272 5.29 -12.18 -20.69
CA PRO A 272 5.08 -10.73 -20.68
C PRO A 272 4.79 -10.14 -22.06
N GLU A 273 5.45 -10.64 -23.10
CA GLU A 273 5.35 -10.21 -24.50
C GLU A 273 4.07 -10.68 -25.23
N GLU A 274 3.35 -11.65 -24.69
CA GLU A 274 2.14 -12.18 -25.32
C GLU A 274 0.98 -11.16 -25.23
N PRO A 275 -0.04 -11.25 -26.09
CA PRO A 275 -1.25 -10.41 -25.98
C PRO A 275 -2.18 -10.87 -24.85
N ILE A 276 -2.82 -9.92 -24.16
CA ILE A 276 -3.80 -10.23 -23.10
C ILE A 276 -5.08 -10.70 -23.78
N THR A 277 -5.67 -11.79 -23.28
CA THR A 277 -6.83 -12.46 -23.88
C THR A 277 -7.98 -12.53 -22.88
N SER A 278 -9.18 -12.89 -23.33
CA SER A 278 -10.34 -13.11 -22.45
C SER A 278 -10.03 -14.14 -21.35
N ARG A 279 -9.33 -15.23 -21.65
CA ARG A 279 -8.87 -16.21 -20.65
C ARG A 279 -8.08 -15.55 -19.52
N HIS A 280 -7.16 -14.64 -19.84
CA HIS A 280 -6.39 -13.93 -18.82
C HIS A 280 -7.29 -13.04 -17.94
N ALA A 281 -8.30 -12.40 -18.54
CA ALA A 281 -9.29 -11.63 -17.81
C ALA A 281 -10.19 -12.51 -16.92
N ASP A 282 -10.59 -13.68 -17.40
CA ASP A 282 -11.42 -14.62 -16.64
C ASP A 282 -10.68 -15.20 -15.42
N ILE A 283 -9.38 -15.46 -15.57
CA ILE A 283 -8.50 -15.86 -14.45
C ILE A 283 -8.40 -14.74 -13.43
N ALA A 284 -8.14 -13.50 -13.87
CA ALA A 284 -8.08 -12.33 -12.99
C ALA A 284 -9.41 -12.08 -12.26
N CYS A 285 -10.54 -12.21 -12.96
CA CYS A 285 -11.89 -12.09 -12.41
C CYS A 285 -12.15 -13.15 -11.33
N SER A 286 -11.78 -14.40 -11.61
CA SER A 286 -11.95 -15.52 -10.67
C SER A 286 -11.07 -15.39 -9.43
N LEU A 287 -9.83 -14.91 -9.57
CA LEU A 287 -8.95 -14.57 -8.46
C LEU A 287 -9.56 -13.45 -7.60
N GLN A 288 -10.00 -12.37 -8.22
CA GLN A 288 -10.58 -11.23 -7.51
C GLN A 288 -11.83 -11.67 -6.74
N ALA A 289 -12.70 -12.48 -7.36
CA ALA A 289 -13.89 -13.02 -6.71
C ALA A 289 -13.56 -13.89 -5.49
N VAL A 290 -12.58 -14.80 -5.56
CA VAL A 290 -12.22 -15.64 -4.40
C VAL A 290 -11.57 -14.82 -3.27
N LEU A 291 -10.77 -13.80 -3.62
CA LEU A 291 -10.20 -12.88 -2.63
C LEU A 291 -11.33 -12.16 -1.88
N GLU A 292 -12.31 -11.63 -2.61
CA GLU A 292 -13.46 -10.94 -2.04
C GLU A 292 -14.31 -11.85 -1.15
N GLU A 293 -14.61 -13.08 -1.61
CA GLU A 293 -15.35 -14.06 -0.82
C GLU A 293 -14.67 -14.31 0.54
N LEU A 294 -13.37 -14.61 0.52
CA LEU A 294 -12.60 -14.91 1.72
C LEU A 294 -12.51 -13.71 2.66
N VAL A 295 -12.14 -12.52 2.15
CA VAL A 295 -11.95 -11.35 3.01
C VAL A 295 -13.27 -10.83 3.57
N LEU A 296 -14.34 -10.77 2.76
CA LEU A 296 -15.65 -10.33 3.26
C LEU A 296 -16.21 -11.30 4.32
N GLU A 297 -15.96 -12.60 4.18
CA GLU A 297 -16.33 -13.57 5.21
C GLU A 297 -15.48 -13.42 6.48
N MET A 298 -14.17 -13.20 6.35
CA MET A 298 -13.31 -12.87 7.50
C MET A 298 -13.81 -11.63 8.24
N LEU A 299 -14.22 -10.59 7.51
CA LEU A 299 -14.74 -9.35 8.09
C LEU A 299 -16.08 -9.57 8.81
N ARG A 300 -16.99 -10.40 8.27
CA ARG A 300 -18.22 -10.78 8.98
C ARG A 300 -17.92 -11.50 10.30
N HIS A 301 -16.97 -12.44 10.29
CA HIS A 301 -16.52 -13.13 11.51
C HIS A 301 -15.83 -12.17 12.48
N LEU A 302 -15.01 -11.24 12.00
CA LEU A 302 -14.35 -10.23 12.82
C LEU A 302 -15.38 -9.33 13.51
N ALA A 303 -16.40 -8.87 12.79
CA ALA A 303 -17.48 -8.09 13.35
C ALA A 303 -18.23 -8.86 14.44
N ALA A 304 -18.56 -10.13 14.18
CA ALA A 304 -19.20 -11.01 15.17
C ALA A 304 -18.33 -11.25 16.42
N GLN A 305 -17.02 -11.46 16.24
CA GLN A 305 -16.07 -11.72 17.32
C GLN A 305 -15.83 -10.47 18.19
N THR A 306 -15.84 -9.27 17.58
CA THR A 306 -15.43 -8.03 18.26
C THR A 306 -16.58 -7.11 18.65
N GLY A 307 -17.78 -7.35 18.12
CA GLY A 307 -18.95 -6.49 18.27
C GLY A 307 -18.80 -5.10 17.65
N GLN A 308 -17.79 -4.87 16.80
CA GLN A 308 -17.51 -3.56 16.21
C GLN A 308 -18.22 -3.37 14.87
N THR A 309 -18.65 -2.14 14.61
CA THR A 309 -19.15 -1.66 13.30
C THR A 309 -18.21 -0.66 12.64
N THR A 310 -17.03 -0.46 13.25
CA THR A 310 -15.95 0.39 12.74
C THR A 310 -14.71 -0.46 12.47
N LEU A 311 -14.12 -0.32 11.28
CA LEU A 311 -12.98 -1.12 10.80
C LEU A 311 -11.80 -0.23 10.44
N CYS A 312 -10.61 -0.61 10.91
CA CYS A 312 -9.33 -0.17 10.35
C CYS A 312 -8.68 -1.32 9.58
N LEU A 313 -8.36 -1.08 8.31
CA LEU A 313 -7.78 -2.07 7.40
C LEU A 313 -6.39 -1.60 6.92
N ALA A 314 -5.42 -2.51 6.88
CA ALA A 314 -4.04 -2.23 6.46
C ALA A 314 -3.38 -3.46 5.79
N GLY A 315 -2.12 -3.31 5.35
CA GLY A 315 -1.38 -4.29 4.57
C GLY A 315 -1.63 -4.15 3.07
N GLY A 316 -0.74 -4.70 2.23
CA GLY A 316 -0.80 -4.49 0.78
C GLY A 316 -2.13 -4.87 0.11
N VAL A 317 -2.85 -5.85 0.65
CA VAL A 317 -4.17 -6.26 0.16
C VAL A 317 -5.23 -5.16 0.37
N ALA A 318 -5.06 -4.30 1.37
CA ALA A 318 -5.93 -3.17 1.64
C ALA A 318 -5.87 -2.06 0.56
N LEU A 319 -4.93 -2.13 -0.40
CA LEU A 319 -4.94 -1.29 -1.60
C LEU A 319 -5.98 -1.74 -2.65
N ASN A 320 -6.64 -2.89 -2.44
CA ASN A 320 -7.68 -3.41 -3.33
C ASN A 320 -8.98 -2.60 -3.18
N CYS A 321 -9.05 -1.51 -3.94
CA CYS A 321 -10.19 -0.58 -3.88
C CYS A 321 -11.55 -1.20 -4.23
N VAL A 322 -11.56 -2.25 -5.06
CA VAL A 322 -12.79 -2.96 -5.44
C VAL A 322 -13.35 -3.72 -4.24
N LEU A 323 -12.48 -4.43 -3.52
CA LEU A 323 -12.82 -5.09 -2.26
C LEU A 323 -13.29 -4.07 -1.22
N ASN A 324 -12.51 -3.00 -1.01
CA ASN A 324 -12.82 -1.96 -0.01
C ASN A 324 -14.20 -1.35 -0.24
N GLY A 325 -14.53 -1.10 -1.49
CA GLY A 325 -15.84 -0.61 -1.92
C GLY A 325 -17.02 -1.49 -1.54
N LYS A 326 -16.80 -2.80 -1.38
CA LYS A 326 -17.85 -3.78 -1.04
C LYS A 326 -18.06 -3.92 0.47
N ILE A 327 -17.08 -3.54 1.30
CA ILE A 327 -17.09 -3.75 2.75
C ILE A 327 -18.35 -3.14 3.41
N PRO A 328 -18.70 -1.85 3.21
CA PRO A 328 -19.85 -1.26 3.90
C PRO A 328 -21.21 -1.82 3.45
N ARG A 329 -21.28 -2.44 2.27
CA ARG A 329 -22.52 -3.02 1.72
C ARG A 329 -22.70 -4.50 2.03
N GLN A 330 -21.62 -5.21 2.36
CA GLN A 330 -21.62 -6.68 2.49
C GLN A 330 -21.16 -7.18 3.87
N THR A 331 -20.88 -6.26 4.79
CA THR A 331 -20.48 -6.54 6.17
C THR A 331 -21.13 -5.55 7.14
N PRO A 332 -21.14 -5.83 8.45
CA PRO A 332 -21.64 -4.89 9.47
C PRO A 332 -20.79 -3.61 9.66
N PHE A 333 -19.68 -3.45 8.94
CA PHE A 333 -18.79 -2.30 9.11
C PHE A 333 -19.30 -1.08 8.35
N ALA A 334 -19.99 -0.19 9.07
CA ALA A 334 -20.51 1.07 8.53
C ALA A 334 -19.44 2.17 8.40
N ARG A 335 -18.37 2.10 9.20
CA ARG A 335 -17.27 3.07 9.20
C ARG A 335 -15.96 2.37 8.88
N LEU A 336 -15.24 2.90 7.90
CA LEU A 336 -14.01 2.32 7.39
C LEU A 336 -12.90 3.37 7.43
N TYR A 337 -11.72 2.98 7.88
CA TYR A 337 -10.50 3.75 7.70
C TYR A 337 -9.41 2.87 7.09
N ILE A 338 -8.82 3.36 6.01
CA ILE A 338 -7.68 2.74 5.34
C ILE A 338 -6.66 3.85 5.08
N GLN A 339 -5.45 3.66 5.57
CA GLN A 339 -4.36 4.63 5.40
C GLN A 339 -4.01 4.77 3.89
N PRO A 340 -3.70 5.97 3.36
CA PRO A 340 -3.31 6.14 1.95
C PRO A 340 -2.09 5.32 1.54
N ALA A 341 -1.16 5.08 2.48
CA ALA A 341 0.02 4.23 2.30
C ALA A 341 -0.17 2.85 2.97
N ALA A 342 -1.31 2.18 2.77
CA ALA A 342 -1.62 0.90 3.44
C ALA A 342 -0.63 -0.25 3.15
N HIS A 343 0.20 -0.12 2.12
CA HIS A 343 1.33 -1.00 1.84
C HIS A 343 2.50 -0.75 2.80
N ASP A 344 3.68 -1.29 2.53
CA ASP A 344 4.77 -1.32 3.51
C ASP A 344 5.41 0.04 3.80
N ALA A 345 5.18 1.04 2.94
CA ALA A 345 5.54 2.41 3.29
C ALA A 345 4.85 2.86 4.59
N GLY A 346 3.59 2.46 4.81
CA GLY A 346 2.81 2.79 6.00
C GLY A 346 3.40 2.26 7.30
N LEU A 347 4.28 1.25 7.24
CA LEU A 347 4.94 0.68 8.40
C LEU A 347 5.81 1.68 9.16
N SER A 348 6.39 2.67 8.47
CA SER A 348 7.18 3.73 9.12
C SER A 348 6.30 4.55 10.08
N VAL A 349 5.11 4.96 9.62
CA VAL A 349 4.08 5.62 10.45
C VAL A 349 3.62 4.68 11.56
N GLY A 350 3.30 3.43 11.21
CA GLY A 350 2.83 2.43 12.15
C GLY A 350 3.79 2.12 13.29
N ALA A 351 5.08 1.96 12.99
CA ALA A 351 6.12 1.71 13.99
C ALA A 351 6.27 2.89 14.95
N ALA A 352 6.26 4.12 14.44
CA ALA A 352 6.32 5.32 15.29
C ALA A 352 5.06 5.47 16.15
N CYS A 353 3.86 5.30 15.58
CA CYS A 353 2.60 5.34 16.32
C CYS A 353 2.53 4.25 17.40
N TYR A 354 2.97 3.02 17.09
CA TYR A 354 3.03 1.93 18.07
C TYR A 354 3.98 2.26 19.22
N ALA A 355 5.16 2.80 18.92
CA ALA A 355 6.09 3.26 19.96
C ALA A 355 5.50 4.38 20.83
N ALA A 356 4.84 5.36 20.21
CA ALA A 356 4.20 6.48 20.92
C ALA A 356 3.07 6.02 21.86
N HIS A 357 2.09 5.30 21.32
CA HIS A 357 0.83 5.04 22.01
C HIS A 357 0.86 3.72 22.78
N GLN A 358 1.23 2.61 22.13
CA GLN A 358 1.22 1.29 22.78
C GLN A 358 2.32 1.16 23.83
N LEU A 359 3.53 1.61 23.51
CA LEU A 359 4.70 1.40 24.36
C LEU A 359 4.90 2.53 25.37
N ALA A 360 4.87 3.79 24.92
CA ALA A 360 5.08 4.95 25.79
C ALA A 360 3.78 5.52 26.41
N GLY A 361 2.60 5.05 25.99
CA GLY A 361 1.33 5.47 26.58
C GLY A 361 0.91 6.90 26.24
N GLN A 362 1.51 7.52 25.21
CA GLN A 362 1.14 8.88 24.81
C GLN A 362 -0.32 8.95 24.36
N PRO A 363 -1.04 10.03 24.71
CA PRO A 363 -2.41 10.22 24.25
C PRO A 363 -2.47 10.32 22.73
N ARG A 364 -3.60 9.90 22.17
CA ARG A 364 -3.91 10.12 20.76
C ARG A 364 -4.55 11.50 20.60
N GLY A 365 -4.22 12.19 19.52
CA GLY A 365 -4.77 13.52 19.22
C GLY A 365 -4.57 13.95 17.77
N PHE A 366 -4.29 12.98 16.89
CA PHE A 366 -4.00 13.19 15.48
C PHE A 366 -4.85 12.26 14.62
N THR A 367 -5.42 12.82 13.57
CA THR A 367 -6.14 12.09 12.51
C THR A 367 -5.46 12.42 11.19
N MET A 368 -5.17 11.41 10.38
CA MET A 368 -4.68 11.59 9.03
C MET A 368 -5.88 11.63 8.07
N ASP A 369 -6.29 12.83 7.70
CA ASP A 369 -7.39 13.15 6.77
C ASP A 369 -6.91 13.55 5.36
N HIS A 370 -5.60 13.76 5.19
CA HIS A 370 -4.93 13.99 3.91
C HIS A 370 -3.67 13.14 3.75
N ALA A 371 -3.16 13.04 2.52
CA ALA A 371 -1.93 12.30 2.21
C ALA A 371 -0.67 13.19 2.06
N TYR A 372 -0.80 14.51 2.12
CA TYR A 372 0.27 15.48 1.80
C TYR A 372 1.38 15.59 2.87
N TRP A 373 2.15 14.52 3.10
CA TRP A 373 3.17 14.43 4.16
C TRP A 373 4.62 14.52 3.68
N GLY A 374 4.83 14.55 2.35
CA GLY A 374 6.15 14.57 1.73
C GLY A 374 6.66 15.97 1.37
N PRO A 375 7.75 16.06 0.59
CA PRO A 375 8.37 17.34 0.22
C PRO A 375 7.44 18.32 -0.49
N SER A 376 7.51 19.59 -0.10
CA SER A 376 6.92 20.73 -0.80
C SER A 376 8.02 21.65 -1.37
N TYR A 377 7.68 22.40 -2.42
CA TYR A 377 8.62 23.28 -3.11
C TYR A 377 7.94 24.62 -3.36
N GLY A 378 8.60 25.72 -2.96
CA GLY A 378 8.12 27.07 -3.20
C GLY A 378 8.55 27.62 -4.56
N ASP A 379 8.01 28.78 -4.92
CA ASP A 379 8.24 29.46 -6.21
C ASP A 379 9.71 29.57 -6.60
N ALA A 380 10.59 29.91 -5.66
CA ALA A 380 12.02 30.06 -5.92
C ALA A 380 12.67 28.74 -6.37
N ALA A 381 12.33 27.62 -5.72
CA ALA A 381 12.83 26.30 -6.09
C ALA A 381 12.27 25.86 -7.46
N CYS A 382 10.98 26.12 -7.71
CA CYS A 382 10.35 25.84 -9.00
C CYS A 382 10.96 26.67 -10.13
N ALA A 383 11.18 27.97 -9.93
CA ALA A 383 11.81 28.85 -10.91
C ALA A 383 13.25 28.42 -11.22
N ALA A 384 14.03 28.07 -10.19
CA ALA A 384 15.38 27.55 -10.36
C ALA A 384 15.39 26.22 -11.15
N ALA A 385 14.43 25.33 -10.90
CA ALA A 385 14.31 24.06 -11.62
C ALA A 385 13.89 24.25 -13.09
N LEU A 386 13.05 25.23 -13.39
CA LEU A 386 12.62 25.55 -14.77
C LEU A 386 13.78 26.14 -15.58
N GLY A 387 14.57 27.05 -14.98
CA GLY A 387 15.75 27.66 -15.61
C GLY A 387 15.52 28.14 -17.04
N ALA A 388 16.53 27.99 -17.91
CA ALA A 388 16.41 28.27 -19.35
C ALA A 388 15.67 27.18 -20.14
N ARG A 389 15.26 26.07 -19.50
CA ARG A 389 14.69 24.88 -20.17
C ARG A 389 13.21 25.05 -20.53
N SER A 390 12.57 26.10 -20.03
CA SER A 390 11.17 26.43 -20.31
C SER A 390 11.05 27.91 -20.66
N PRO A 391 11.49 28.31 -21.89
CA PRO A 391 11.50 29.72 -22.31
C PRO A 391 10.08 30.32 -22.44
N THR A 392 9.05 29.48 -22.43
CA THR A 392 7.63 29.84 -22.52
C THR A 392 6.91 29.84 -21.16
N THR A 393 7.66 29.88 -20.06
CA THR A 393 7.07 29.90 -18.71
C THR A 393 6.38 31.23 -18.45
N GLN A 394 5.14 31.17 -17.98
CA GLN A 394 4.39 32.32 -17.52
C GLN A 394 4.04 32.16 -16.04
N ARG A 395 4.27 33.21 -15.25
CA ARG A 395 3.73 33.31 -13.90
C ARG A 395 2.31 33.85 -13.98
N LEU A 396 1.38 33.16 -13.34
CA LEU A 396 -0.02 33.56 -13.22
C LEU A 396 -0.38 33.70 -11.74
N GLU A 397 -1.28 34.62 -11.43
CA GLU A 397 -1.93 34.67 -10.12
C GLU A 397 -2.80 33.42 -9.91
N PRO A 398 -3.03 32.95 -8.67
CA PRO A 398 -3.69 31.69 -8.39
C PRO A 398 -5.06 31.51 -9.10
N ALA A 399 -5.91 32.54 -9.10
CA ALA A 399 -7.21 32.49 -9.76
C ALA A 399 -7.08 32.31 -11.28
N ALA A 400 -6.20 33.10 -11.91
CA ALA A 400 -5.95 33.03 -13.34
C ALA A 400 -5.28 31.68 -13.74
N LEU A 401 -4.45 31.11 -12.87
CA LEU A 401 -3.87 29.78 -13.07
C LEU A 401 -4.97 28.71 -13.08
N ILE A 402 -5.88 28.74 -12.11
CA ILE A 402 -6.99 27.80 -12.01
C ILE A 402 -7.91 27.90 -13.24
N GLU A 403 -8.31 29.11 -13.62
CA GLU A 403 -9.16 29.36 -14.79
C GLU A 403 -8.48 28.87 -16.07
N ALA A 404 -7.23 29.27 -16.31
CA ALA A 404 -6.50 28.86 -17.50
C ALA A 404 -6.20 27.35 -17.52
N THR A 405 -6.14 26.67 -16.38
CA THR A 405 -6.05 25.20 -16.30
C THR A 405 -7.40 24.56 -16.58
N ALA A 406 -8.50 25.09 -16.03
CA ALA A 406 -9.85 24.60 -16.30
C ALA A 406 -10.20 24.71 -17.79
N ASP A 407 -9.88 25.84 -18.45
CA ASP A 407 -10.07 26.03 -19.88
C ASP A 407 -9.28 25.02 -20.72
N ARG A 408 -8.02 24.76 -20.34
CA ARG A 408 -7.19 23.77 -21.02
C ARG A 408 -7.78 22.37 -20.89
N LEU A 409 -8.24 22.00 -19.69
CA LEU A 409 -8.90 20.72 -19.45
C LEU A 409 -10.19 20.63 -20.28
N ALA A 410 -11.05 21.63 -20.24
CA ALA A 410 -12.29 21.69 -21.01
C ALA A 410 -12.06 21.63 -22.54
N ALA A 411 -10.94 22.15 -23.02
CA ALA A 411 -10.48 22.01 -24.41
C ALA A 411 -9.84 20.64 -24.71
N GLY A 412 -9.93 19.67 -23.80
CA GLY A 412 -9.44 18.30 -23.97
C GLY A 412 -7.92 18.17 -23.88
N ARG A 413 -7.20 19.15 -23.32
CA ARG A 413 -5.76 19.08 -23.07
C ARG A 413 -5.47 18.30 -21.80
N LEU A 414 -4.24 17.77 -21.72
CA LEU A 414 -3.71 17.13 -20.52
C LEU A 414 -2.83 18.13 -19.79
N VAL A 415 -2.99 18.21 -18.47
CA VAL A 415 -2.25 19.16 -17.63
C VAL A 415 -1.45 18.40 -16.60
N GLY A 416 -0.13 18.61 -16.59
CA GLY A 416 0.71 18.22 -15.46
C GLY A 416 0.51 19.21 -14.32
N TRP A 417 0.15 18.71 -13.15
CA TRP A 417 -0.20 19.52 -11.99
C TRP A 417 0.73 19.20 -10.81
N PHE A 418 1.52 20.19 -10.42
CA PHE A 418 2.55 20.09 -9.39
C PHE A 418 2.36 21.22 -8.38
N GLN A 419 1.93 20.89 -7.16
CA GLN A 419 1.68 21.88 -6.11
C GLN A 419 1.92 21.31 -4.71
N GLY A 420 2.22 22.17 -3.74
CA GLY A 420 2.22 21.80 -2.31
C GLY A 420 3.09 20.60 -1.93
N ALA A 421 2.80 20.04 -0.76
CA ALA A 421 3.47 18.85 -0.23
C ALA A 421 3.06 17.58 -1.00
N MET A 422 4.03 16.72 -1.27
CA MET A 422 3.82 15.47 -1.99
C MET A 422 2.94 14.49 -1.20
N GLU A 423 2.13 13.71 -1.92
CA GLU A 423 1.35 12.60 -1.37
C GLU A 423 2.24 11.47 -0.84
N PHE A 424 1.90 10.93 0.32
CA PHE A 424 2.49 9.72 0.90
C PHE A 424 1.60 8.51 0.58
N GLY A 425 2.15 7.52 -0.10
CA GLY A 425 1.41 6.40 -0.68
C GLY A 425 1.38 6.43 -2.21
N PRO A 426 0.67 5.48 -2.85
CA PRO A 426 0.84 5.18 -4.27
C PRO A 426 -0.08 6.00 -5.18
N ARG A 427 -1.00 6.80 -4.61
CA ARG A 427 -2.00 7.57 -5.37
C ARG A 427 -1.59 9.03 -5.49
N ALA A 428 -1.67 9.56 -6.70
CA ALA A 428 -1.66 11.00 -6.91
C ALA A 428 -3.04 11.55 -6.56
N LEU A 429 -3.09 12.55 -5.68
CA LEU A 429 -4.30 13.11 -5.08
C LEU A 429 -4.34 14.63 -5.25
N GLY A 430 -3.89 15.09 -6.42
CA GLY A 430 -3.97 16.49 -6.84
C GLY A 430 -2.73 17.32 -6.53
N HIS A 431 -1.63 16.73 -6.05
CA HIS A 431 -0.38 17.46 -5.78
C HIS A 431 0.75 17.04 -6.72
N ARG A 432 0.77 15.78 -7.19
CA ARG A 432 1.68 15.28 -8.24
C ARG A 432 0.89 14.53 -9.33
N SER A 433 -0.03 15.24 -9.98
CA SER A 433 -1.05 14.65 -10.84
C SER A 433 -0.88 14.95 -12.33
N LEU A 434 -1.42 14.06 -13.15
CA LEU A 434 -1.79 14.36 -14.54
C LEU A 434 -3.31 14.50 -14.58
N LEU A 435 -3.81 15.70 -14.90
CA LEU A 435 -5.23 16.03 -14.96
C LEU A 435 -5.74 15.93 -16.39
N ALA A 436 -6.98 15.50 -16.53
CA ALA A 436 -7.68 15.32 -17.80
C ALA A 436 -9.18 15.49 -17.61
N ASP A 437 -9.88 15.93 -18.65
CA ASP A 437 -11.34 16.03 -18.65
C ASP A 437 -11.99 14.63 -18.68
N PRO A 438 -12.84 14.28 -17.70
CA PRO A 438 -13.48 12.97 -17.64
C PRO A 438 -14.65 12.79 -18.63
N ARG A 439 -15.11 13.88 -19.28
CA ARG A 439 -16.30 13.88 -20.14
C ARG A 439 -16.06 13.25 -21.52
N ASP A 440 -14.81 13.24 -21.99
CA ASP A 440 -14.43 12.64 -23.28
C ASP A 440 -14.24 11.11 -23.12
N PRO A 441 -15.11 10.26 -23.73
CA PRO A 441 -14.98 8.80 -23.63
C PRO A 441 -13.67 8.28 -24.26
N ALA A 442 -13.05 9.02 -25.19
CA ALA A 442 -11.77 8.66 -25.78
C ALA A 442 -10.58 9.00 -24.87
N MET A 443 -10.77 9.77 -23.79
CA MET A 443 -9.69 10.25 -22.93
C MET A 443 -8.89 9.09 -22.30
N LYS A 444 -9.57 8.04 -21.83
CA LYS A 444 -8.93 6.84 -21.27
C LYS A 444 -7.95 6.22 -22.27
N ALA A 445 -8.39 6.02 -23.50
CA ALA A 445 -7.57 5.45 -24.57
C ALA A 445 -6.41 6.39 -24.94
N ARG A 446 -6.66 7.70 -25.06
CA ARG A 446 -5.64 8.72 -25.36
C ARG A 446 -4.51 8.73 -24.33
N ILE A 447 -4.82 8.73 -23.04
CA ILE A 447 -3.79 8.76 -21.99
C ILE A 447 -3.01 7.44 -21.94
N ASN A 448 -3.70 6.29 -21.96
CA ASN A 448 -3.01 4.99 -21.87
C ASN A 448 -2.08 4.75 -23.07
N THR A 449 -2.49 5.11 -24.29
CA THR A 449 -1.69 4.86 -25.51
C THR A 449 -0.63 5.93 -25.77
N ARG A 450 -0.99 7.21 -25.76
CA ARG A 450 -0.11 8.30 -26.22
C ARG A 450 0.83 8.84 -25.15
N VAL A 451 0.41 8.81 -23.89
CA VAL A 451 1.12 9.45 -22.77
C VAL A 451 1.83 8.42 -21.93
N LYS A 452 1.09 7.45 -21.40
CA LYS A 452 1.63 6.46 -20.46
C LYS A 452 2.20 5.21 -21.13
N ARG A 453 1.92 5.01 -22.43
CA ARG A 453 2.37 3.87 -23.24
C ARG A 453 2.20 2.52 -22.52
N ARG A 454 1.01 2.31 -21.96
CA ARG A 454 0.65 1.15 -21.14
C ARG A 454 -0.67 0.54 -21.60
N GLU A 455 -1.07 -0.56 -20.97
CA GLU A 455 -2.24 -1.35 -21.34
C GLU A 455 -3.54 -0.52 -21.29
N THR A 456 -4.41 -0.75 -22.28
CA THR A 456 -5.62 0.07 -22.52
C THR A 456 -6.71 -0.12 -21.47
N PHE A 457 -6.76 -1.29 -20.80
CA PHE A 457 -7.78 -1.60 -19.81
C PHE A 457 -7.61 -0.79 -18.51
N ARG A 458 -6.42 -0.25 -18.24
CA ARG A 458 -6.12 0.42 -16.96
C ARG A 458 -7.05 1.62 -16.70
N PRO A 459 -7.76 1.63 -15.56
CA PRO A 459 -8.73 2.67 -15.26
C PRO A 459 -8.06 3.99 -14.85
N PHE A 460 -8.87 5.05 -14.83
CA PHE A 460 -8.58 6.34 -14.22
C PHE A 460 -9.60 6.61 -13.09
N ALA A 461 -9.28 7.54 -12.21
CA ALA A 461 -10.09 7.91 -11.07
C ALA A 461 -10.54 9.38 -11.19
N PRO A 462 -11.76 9.73 -10.79
CA PRO A 462 -12.20 11.12 -10.70
C PRO A 462 -11.59 11.81 -9.48
N SER A 463 -11.51 13.14 -9.52
CA SER A 463 -11.45 14.00 -8.34
C SER A 463 -12.53 15.06 -8.51
N LEU A 464 -13.23 15.39 -7.44
CA LEU A 464 -14.39 16.28 -7.46
C LEU A 464 -14.52 17.06 -6.14
N PRO A 465 -15.16 18.24 -6.16
CA PRO A 465 -15.51 18.95 -4.93
C PRO A 465 -16.37 18.07 -4.01
N HIS A 466 -16.19 18.21 -2.71
CA HIS A 466 -16.87 17.39 -1.71
C HIS A 466 -18.39 17.54 -1.80
N GLU A 467 -18.86 18.77 -2.02
CA GLU A 467 -20.26 19.13 -2.20
C GLU A 467 -20.93 18.44 -3.39
N ALA A 468 -20.16 18.09 -4.43
CA ALA A 468 -20.67 17.38 -5.61
C ALA A 468 -20.63 15.85 -5.46
N PHE A 469 -20.03 15.32 -4.39
CA PHE A 469 -19.83 13.88 -4.23
C PHE A 469 -21.15 13.10 -4.31
N ARG A 470 -22.17 13.58 -3.58
CA ARG A 470 -23.48 12.91 -3.50
C ARG A 470 -24.16 12.81 -4.86
N ASP A 471 -23.99 13.81 -5.72
CA ASP A 471 -24.62 13.84 -7.04
C ASP A 471 -24.10 12.72 -7.93
N TYR A 472 -22.81 12.37 -7.82
CA TYR A 472 -22.14 11.35 -8.63
C TYR A 472 -22.11 9.96 -8.00
N PHE A 473 -22.06 9.87 -6.66
CA PHE A 473 -21.81 8.61 -5.94
C PHE A 473 -22.89 8.26 -4.91
N GLY A 474 -23.97 9.03 -4.82
CA GLY A 474 -25.10 8.77 -3.94
C GLY A 474 -24.71 8.79 -2.46
N ASP A 475 -25.23 7.84 -1.69
CA ASP A 475 -25.00 7.75 -0.24
C ASP A 475 -23.70 7.00 0.14
N ALA A 476 -22.79 6.78 -0.81
CA ALA A 476 -21.47 6.26 -0.49
C ALA A 476 -20.71 7.23 0.43
N ALA A 477 -19.80 6.72 1.26
CA ALA A 477 -18.92 7.58 2.05
C ALA A 477 -17.83 8.18 1.15
N PRO A 478 -17.55 9.50 1.24
CA PRO A 478 -16.42 10.11 0.59
C PRO A 478 -15.10 9.51 1.06
N ASP A 479 -14.16 9.34 0.14
CA ASP A 479 -12.83 8.79 0.38
C ASP A 479 -11.78 9.80 -0.11
N PRO A 480 -10.99 10.43 0.77
CA PRO A 480 -9.98 11.41 0.37
C PRO A 480 -8.73 10.79 -0.27
N PHE A 481 -8.63 9.45 -0.30
CA PHE A 481 -7.40 8.73 -0.67
C PHE A 481 -7.52 7.92 -1.97
N MET A 482 -8.68 7.92 -2.62
CA MET A 482 -8.99 7.04 -3.76
C MET A 482 -8.68 5.57 -3.46
N ILE A 483 -8.96 5.09 -2.25
CA ILE A 483 -8.71 3.70 -1.84
C ILE A 483 -9.97 2.83 -1.85
N THR A 484 -11.11 3.40 -2.27
CA THR A 484 -12.44 2.75 -2.30
C THR A 484 -13.12 2.97 -3.65
N ALA A 485 -13.52 1.89 -4.32
CA ALA A 485 -14.32 1.97 -5.54
C ALA A 485 -15.82 1.84 -5.23
N VAL A 486 -16.61 2.85 -5.55
CA VAL A 486 -18.04 2.93 -5.21
C VAL A 486 -18.91 3.07 -6.47
N PRO A 487 -20.18 2.63 -6.44
CA PRO A 487 -21.07 2.76 -7.59
C PRO A 487 -21.26 4.22 -8.02
N VAL A 488 -21.19 4.49 -9.32
CA VAL A 488 -21.59 5.78 -9.89
C VAL A 488 -23.09 5.76 -10.12
N VAL A 489 -23.77 6.84 -9.74
CA VAL A 489 -25.21 7.06 -9.98
C VAL A 489 -25.50 6.83 -11.47
N PRO A 490 -26.43 5.92 -11.85
CA PRO A 490 -26.64 5.54 -13.24
C PRO A 490 -26.82 6.71 -14.22
N ALA A 491 -27.57 7.74 -13.81
CA ALA A 491 -27.82 8.94 -14.62
C ALA A 491 -26.54 9.78 -14.89
N GLN A 492 -25.51 9.67 -14.04
CA GLN A 492 -24.28 10.44 -14.15
C GLN A 492 -23.19 9.74 -14.97
N ARG A 493 -23.33 8.43 -15.23
CA ARG A 493 -22.28 7.63 -15.89
C ARG A 493 -21.92 8.16 -17.27
N GLY A 494 -22.91 8.61 -18.03
CA GLY A 494 -22.71 9.20 -19.36
C GLY A 494 -22.05 10.57 -19.34
N GLN A 495 -22.03 11.26 -18.20
CA GLN A 495 -21.42 12.59 -18.09
C GLN A 495 -19.91 12.51 -17.84
N ILE A 496 -19.41 11.46 -17.19
CA ILE A 496 -18.00 11.29 -16.83
C ILE A 496 -17.41 9.95 -17.32
N PRO A 497 -17.63 9.53 -18.58
CA PRO A 497 -17.37 8.18 -19.04
C PRO A 497 -15.90 7.73 -18.91
N ALA A 498 -14.93 8.65 -18.90
CA ALA A 498 -13.51 8.28 -18.85
C ALA A 498 -13.04 7.74 -17.48
N VAL A 499 -13.82 8.00 -16.43
CA VAL A 499 -13.51 7.64 -15.03
C VAL A 499 -14.53 6.68 -14.42
N VAL A 500 -15.51 6.23 -15.21
CA VAL A 500 -16.42 5.14 -14.86
C VAL A 500 -15.80 3.82 -15.31
N HIS A 501 -15.68 2.88 -14.38
CA HIS A 501 -15.23 1.52 -14.63
C HIS A 501 -16.29 0.71 -15.38
N VAL A 502 -15.88 -0.43 -15.96
CA VAL A 502 -16.76 -1.29 -16.75
C VAL A 502 -17.96 -1.81 -15.95
N ASP A 503 -17.79 -2.01 -14.64
CA ASP A 503 -18.84 -2.44 -13.72
C ASP A 503 -19.74 -1.29 -13.21
N GLY A 504 -19.57 -0.07 -13.74
CA GLY A 504 -20.33 1.12 -13.34
C GLY A 504 -19.88 1.75 -12.02
N THR A 505 -18.73 1.34 -11.47
CA THR A 505 -18.10 1.98 -10.31
C THR A 505 -17.15 3.09 -10.71
N GLY A 506 -16.77 3.93 -9.75
CA GLY A 506 -15.66 4.89 -9.86
C GLY A 506 -14.88 4.86 -8.55
N ARG A 507 -13.61 5.30 -8.61
CA ARG A 507 -12.74 5.38 -7.43
C ARG A 507 -12.40 6.85 -7.14
N PRO A 508 -13.38 7.64 -6.63
CA PRO A 508 -13.22 9.07 -6.38
C PRO A 508 -12.15 9.38 -5.33
#